data_AF-A0A117LVK7-F1
#
_entry.id   AF-A0A117LVK7-F1
#
_cell.length_a   1.000
_cell.length_b   1.000
_cell.length_c   1.000
_cell.angle_alpha   90.00
_cell.angle_beta   90.00
_cell.angle_gamma   90.00
#
_symmetry.space_group_name_H-M   'P 1'
#
loop_
_entity.id
_entity.type
_entity.pdbx_description
1 polymer ?
#
loop_
_entity_poly.entity_id
_entity_poly.type
_entity_poly.pdbx_seq_one_letter_code
_entity_poly.pdbx_strand_id
1 'polypeptide(L)' 'MTTVFDIPAELLIRKVAEELKGKPEIQAPSWAEYVKTGVHKQMPP' A
#
# COMPACT_ATOMS: atom_id res chain seq x y z
N MET A 1 -11.44 -9.98 22.86
CA MET A 1 -11.82 -9.25 21.64
C MET A 1 -10.60 -8.48 21.20
N THR A 2 -9.98 -8.85 20.09
CA THR A 2 -8.80 -8.16 19.55
C THR A 2 -9.25 -7.04 18.61
N THR A 3 -8.65 -5.88 18.79
CA THR A 3 -8.89 -4.65 18.03
C THR A 3 -7.72 -4.37 17.10
N VAL A 4 -7.90 -3.43 16.18
CA VAL A 4 -6.87 -3.03 15.20
C VAL A 4 -5.59 -2.50 15.89
N PHE A 5 -5.73 -2.00 17.13
CA PHE A 5 -4.63 -1.45 17.93
C PHE A 5 -3.80 -2.51 18.65
N ASP A 6 -4.29 -3.76 18.74
CA ASP A 6 -3.59 -4.85 19.42
C ASP A 6 -2.54 -5.53 18.52
N ILE A 7 -2.51 -5.17 17.23
CA ILE A 7 -1.61 -5.74 16.23
C ILE A 7 -0.55 -4.71 15.88
N PRO A 8 0.74 -5.10 15.78
CA PRO A 8 1.77 -4.22 15.25
C PRO A 8 1.39 -3.70 13.86
N ALA A 9 1.36 -2.38 13.70
CA ALA A 9 0.90 -1.71 12.48
C ALA A 9 1.61 -2.24 11.23
N GLU A 10 2.92 -2.52 11.33
CA GLU A 10 3.69 -3.02 10.20
C GLU A 10 3.26 -4.42 9.72
N LEU A 11 2.89 -5.31 10.65
CA LEU A 11 2.36 -6.63 10.28
C LEU A 11 1.01 -6.52 9.57
N LEU A 12 0.15 -5.64 10.07
CA LEU A 12 -1.16 -5.38 9.48
C LEU A 12 -1.03 -4.78 8.08
N ILE A 13 -0.17 -3.77 7.90
CA ILE A 13 0.08 -3.12 6.61
C ILE A 13 0.58 -4.14 5.58
N ARG A 14 1.55 -5.00 5.93
CA ARG A 14 2.08 -6.01 5.01
C ARG A 14 1.01 -7.00 4.55
N LYS A 15 0.21 -7.54 5.49
CA LYS A 15 -0.83 -8.51 5.18
C LYS A 15 -1.95 -7.93 4.32
N VAL A 16 -2.40 -6.72 4.66
CA VAL A 16 -3.43 -6.03 3.87
C VAL A 16 -2.91 -5.68 2.47
N ALA A 17 -1.65 -5.25 2.35
CA ALA A 17 -1.06 -4.98 1.04
C ALA A 17 -0.99 -6.24 0.15
N GLU A 18 -0.69 -7.41 0.72
CA GLU A 18 -0.75 -8.70 -0.01
C GLU A 18 -2.17 -9.01 -0.50
N GLU A 19 -3.18 -8.89 0.38
CA GLU A 19 -4.57 -9.14 0.01
C GLU A 19 -5.10 -8.18 -1.06
N LEU A 20 -4.76 -6.89 -0.96
CA LEU A 20 -5.21 -5.88 -1.91
C LEU A 20 -4.60 -6.08 -3.30
N LYS A 21 -3.34 -6.52 -3.39
CA LYS A 21 -2.70 -6.85 -4.68
C LYS A 21 -3.37 -8.02 -5.41
N GLY A 22 -3.98 -8.94 -4.67
CA GLY A 22 -4.70 -10.09 -5.24
C GLY A 22 -6.11 -9.75 -5.73
N LYS A 23 -6.65 -8.55 -5.42
CA LYS A 23 -8.00 -8.15 -5.81
C LYS A 23 -8.00 -7.51 -7.20
N PRO A 24 -8.72 -8.07 -8.18
CA PRO A 24 -8.76 -7.54 -9.55
C PRO A 24 -9.46 -6.17 -9.65
N GLU A 25 -10.22 -5.80 -8.62
CA GLU A 25 -10.88 -4.48 -8.49
C GLU A 25 -9.88 -3.35 -8.18
N ILE A 26 -8.71 -3.69 -7.63
CA ILE A 26 -7.70 -2.71 -7.20
C ILE A 26 -6.46 -2.93 -8.05
N GLN A 27 -6.48 -2.34 -9.24
CA GLN A 27 -5.34 -2.32 -10.16
C GLN A 27 -4.61 -0.99 -10.07
N ALA A 28 -3.28 -1.06 -10.02
CA ALA A 28 -2.46 0.13 -10.13
C ALA A 28 -2.65 0.75 -11.53
N PRO A 29 -2.83 2.08 -11.63
CA PRO A 29 -2.90 2.73 -12.93
C PRO A 29 -1.53 2.70 -13.60
N SER A 30 -1.51 2.65 -14.94
CA SER A 30 -0.28 2.50 -15.74
C SER A 30 0.78 3.58 -15.50
N TRP A 31 0.39 4.77 -15.08
CA TRP A 31 1.30 5.89 -14.79
C TRP A 31 1.90 5.85 -13.38
N ALA A 32 1.41 5.00 -12.47
CA ALA A 32 1.84 4.96 -11.07
C ALA A 32 3.32 4.63 -10.89
N GLU A 33 3.91 3.83 -11.79
CA GLU A 33 5.32 3.42 -11.74
C GLU A 33 6.29 4.55 -12.13
N TYR A 34 5.81 5.53 -12.88
CA TYR A 34 6.65 6.57 -13.49
C TYR A 34 6.63 7.89 -12.72
N VAL A 35 5.63 8.10 -11.86
CA VAL A 35 5.43 9.36 -11.13
C VAL A 35 5.99 9.31 -9.72
N LYS A 36 6.52 10.45 -9.28
CA LYS A 36 6.87 10.65 -7.87
C LYS A 36 5.59 10.74 -7.02
N THR A 37 5.64 10.19 -5.81
CA THR A 37 4.51 10.24 -4.85
C THR A 37 4.25 11.61 -4.22
N GLY A 38 5.18 12.55 -4.37
CA GLY A 38 5.03 13.90 -3.85
C GLY A 38 6.03 14.88 -4.45
N VAL A 39 5.70 16.18 -4.42
CA VAL A 39 6.54 17.23 -4.99
C VAL A 39 7.96 17.23 -4.39
N HIS A 40 8.07 16.85 -3.12
CA HIS A 40 9.30 16.79 -2.31
C HIS A 40 10.13 15.50 -2.51
N LYS A 41 9.61 14.49 -3.22
CA LYS A 41 10.35 13.26 -3.54
C LYS A 41 11.09 13.44 -4.87
N GLN A 42 12.35 13.01 -4.92
CA GLN A 42 13.15 13.09 -6.15
C GLN A 42 13.00 11.85 -7.05
N MET A 43 12.56 10.72 -6.50
CA MET A 43 12.40 9.45 -7.20
C MET A 43 10.99 8.90 -7.03
N PRO A 44 10.51 8.08 -7.98
CA PRO A 44 9.29 7.28 -7.82
C PRO A 44 9.37 6.37 -6.58
N PRO A 45 8.21 5.99 -6.01
CA PRO A 45 8.11 5.20 -4.78
C PRO A 45 8.65 3.78 -4.87
#